data_AF-A0A932KEY5-F1
#
_entry.id   AF-A0A932KEY5-F1
#
_cell.length_a   1.000
_cell.length_b   1.000
_cell.length_c   1.000
_cell.angle_alpha   90.00
_cell.angle_beta   90.00
_cell.angle_gamma   90.00
#
_symmetry.space_group_name_H-M   'P 1'
#
loop_
_entity.id
_entity.type
_entity.pdbx_description
1 polymer ?
#
loop_
_entity_poly.entity_id
_entity_poly.type
_entity_poly.pdbx_seq_one_letter_code
_entity_poly.pdbx_strand_id
1 'polypeptide(L)' 'MQRLTFEEVCENIAIIGTPEQCIARIKWLREEFNLSQLICWFNPGGLMPRDTVLTSMNRFTTHVMPAVR' A
#
# COMPACT_ATOMS: atom_id res chain seq x y z
N MET A 1 25.38 3.17 -4.75
CA MET A 1 23.93 2.88 -4.75
C MET A 1 23.71 1.78 -3.71
N GLN A 2 23.08 2.07 -2.56
CA GLN A 2 22.81 1.03 -1.56
C GLN A 2 21.77 0.05 -2.11
N ARG A 3 21.94 -1.25 -1.83
CA ARG A 3 20.92 -2.26 -2.12
C ARG A 3 19.85 -2.16 -1.03
N LEU A 4 18.62 -1.88 -1.44
CA LEU A 4 17.43 -1.99 -0.60
C LEU A 4 17.05 -3.46 -0.47
N THR A 5 16.86 -3.94 0.75
CA THR A 5 16.30 -5.27 0.99
C THR A 5 14.78 -5.24 0.81
N PHE A 6 14.18 -6.42 0.61
CA PHE A 6 12.73 -6.53 0.51
C PHE A 6 12.05 -6.11 1.82
N GLU A 7 12.65 -6.50 2.94
CA GLU A 7 12.19 -6.18 4.29
C GLU A 7 12.19 -4.67 4.52
N GLU A 8 13.27 -3.97 4.16
CA GLU A 8 13.37 -2.51 4.27
C GLU A 8 12.30 -1.80 3.43
N VAL A 9 12.00 -2.32 2.23
CA VAL A 9 10.92 -1.80 1.39
C VAL A 9 9.56 -1.99 2.07
N CYS A 10 9.29 -3.16 2.64
CA CYS A 10 8.02 -3.45 3.30
C CYS A 10 7.81 -2.63 4.57
N GLU A 11 8.88 -2.38 5.34
CA GLU A 11 8.82 -1.62 6.57
C GLU A 11 8.65 -0.12 6.31
N ASN A 12 9.42 0.43 5.36
CA ASN A 12 9.62 1.88 5.26
C ASN A 12 8.97 2.52 4.02
N ILE A 13 8.71 1.74 2.96
CA ILE A 13 8.40 2.31 1.63
C ILE A 13 7.01 1.88 1.14
N ALA A 14 6.60 0.64 1.42
CA ALA A 14 5.40 0.05 0.85
C ALA A 14 4.32 -0.24 1.91
N ILE A 15 3.07 -0.34 1.44
CA ILE A 15 1.94 -0.83 2.23
C ILE A 15 1.51 -2.15 1.58
N ILE A 16 1.91 -3.28 2.19
CA ILE A 16 1.70 -4.63 1.66
C ILE A 16 1.17 -5.51 2.78
N GLY A 17 0.15 -6.32 2.49
CA GLY A 17 -0.42 -7.25 3.47
C GLY A 17 -1.90 -7.55 3.23
N THR A 18 -2.57 -8.06 4.25
CA THR A 18 -4.03 -8.19 4.28
C THR A 18 -4.70 -6.81 4.31
N PRO A 19 -6.01 -6.71 3.99
CA PRO A 19 -6.73 -5.45 4.10
C PRO A 19 -6.61 -4.79 5.48
N GLU A 20 -6.67 -5.57 6.56
CA GLU A 20 -6.58 -5.08 7.94
C GLU A 20 -5.20 -4.47 8.23
N GLN A 21 -4.14 -5.12 7.76
CA GLN A 21 -2.77 -4.61 7.89
C GLN A 21 -2.60 -3.29 7.12
N CYS A 22 -3.13 -3.21 5.90
CA CYS A 22 -3.10 -2.00 5.09
C CYS A 22 -3.88 -0.85 5.75
N ILE A 23 -5.08 -1.12 6.30
CA ILE A 23 -5.90 -0.13 7.01
C ILE A 23 -5.14 0.41 8.22
N ALA A 24 -4.58 -0.48 9.05
CA ALA A 24 -3.83 -0.08 10.25
C ALA A 24 -2.64 0.81 9.87
N ARG A 25 -1.89 0.43 8.83
CA ARG A 25 -0.73 1.21 8.35
C ARG A 25 -1.15 2.59 7.83
N ILE A 26 -2.22 2.68 7.05
CA ILE A 26 -2.72 3.95 6.51
C ILE A 26 -3.20 4.88 7.63
N LYS A 27 -3.92 4.35 8.63
CA LYS A 27 -4.40 5.14 9.78
C LYS A 27 -3.23 5.69 10.58
N TRP A 28 -2.25 4.84 10.91
CA TRP A 28 -1.03 5.28 11.58
C TRP A 28 -0.30 6.38 10.79
N LEU A 29 -0.17 6.22 9.47
CA LEU A 29 0.47 7.24 8.62
C LEU A 29 -0.31 8.57 8.60
N ARG A 30 -1.65 8.52 8.61
CA ARG A 30 -2.50 9.72 8.69
C ARG A 30 -2.33 10.43 10.03
N GLU A 31 -2.28 9.69 11.13
CA GLU A 31 -2.13 10.23 12.47
C GLU A 31 -0.74 10.86 12.67
N GLU A 32 0.33 10.14 12.35
CA GLU A 32 1.69 10.63 12.64
C GLU A 32 2.20 11.71 11.69
N PHE A 33 1.77 11.69 10.44
CA PHE A 33 2.26 12.64 9.42
C PHE A 33 1.20 13.63 8.96
N ASN A 34 0.01 13.61 9.59
CA ASN A 34 -1.13 14.46 9.23
C ASN A 34 -1.47 14.39 7.72
N LEU A 35 -1.44 13.19 7.14
CA LEU A 35 -1.65 12.98 5.71
C LEU A 35 -3.09 13.30 5.30
N SER A 36 -3.22 14.22 4.35
CA SER A 36 -4.52 14.62 3.78
C SER A 36 -4.94 13.76 2.59
N GLN A 37 -3.98 13.20 1.85
CA GLN A 37 -4.20 12.48 0.60
C GLN A 37 -3.27 11.27 0.51
N LEU A 38 -3.73 10.23 -0.17
CA LEU A 38 -2.96 9.02 -0.46
C LEU A 38 -2.99 8.76 -1.97
N ILE A 39 -1.81 8.67 -2.58
CA ILE A 39 -1.64 8.26 -3.98
C ILE A 39 -1.03 6.87 -3.96
N CYS A 40 -1.72 5.89 -4.55
CA CYS A 40 -1.30 4.50 -4.53
C CYS A 40 -0.68 4.07 -5.86
N TRP A 41 0.50 3.47 -5.82
CA TRP A 41 1.13 2.86 -6.99
C TRP A 41 1.11 1.33 -6.86
N PHE A 42 0.17 0.69 -7.56
CA PHE A 42 -0.07 -0.75 -7.46
C PHE A 42 0.88 -1.62 -8.30
N ASN A 43 1.64 -1.01 -9.21
CA ASN A 43 2.59 -1.72 -10.07
C ASN A 43 3.91 -0.94 -10.20
N PRO A 44 4.67 -0.79 -9.10
CA PRO A 44 5.97 -0.12 -9.16
C PRO A 44 6.90 -0.88 -10.11
N GLY A 45 7.48 -0.16 -11.07
CA GLY A 45 8.38 -0.73 -12.08
C GLY A 45 7.69 -1.51 -13.21
N GLY A 46 6.37 -1.67 -13.20
CA GLY A 46 5.63 -2.31 -14.30
C GLY A 46 5.83 -3.82 -14.42
N LEU A 47 6.41 -4.47 -13.39
CA LEU A 47 6.84 -5.87 -13.45
C LEU A 47 5.75 -6.87 -13.01
N MET A 48 4.65 -6.40 -12.42
CA MET A 48 3.59 -7.29 -11.94
C MET A 48 2.64 -7.75 -13.06
N PRO A 49 2.22 -9.03 -13.05
CA PRO A 49 1.18 -9.50 -13.94
C PRO A 49 -0.09 -8.67 -13.80
N ARG A 50 -0.73 -8.35 -14.93
CA ARG A 50 -1.93 -7.49 -14.97
C ARG A 50 -3.02 -7.96 -14.01
N ASP A 51 -3.33 -9.25 -13.98
CA ASP A 51 -4.43 -9.79 -13.17
C ASP A 51 -4.15 -9.68 -11.67
N THR A 52 -2.87 -9.78 -11.27
CA THR A 52 -2.45 -9.55 -9.89
C THR A 52 -2.70 -8.10 -9.49
N VAL A 53 -2.33 -7.15 -10.36
CA VAL A 53 -2.55 -5.72 -10.12
C VAL A 53 -4.04 -5.41 -10.00
N LEU A 54 -4.85 -5.90 -10.94
CA LEU A 54 -6.31 -5.69 -10.94
C LEU A 54 -6.98 -6.29 -9.70
N THR A 55 -6.56 -7.48 -9.28
CA THR A 55 -7.08 -8.11 -8.06
C THR A 55 -6.74 -7.29 -6.82
N SER A 56 -5.51 -6.77 -6.73
CA SER A 56 -5.07 -5.91 -5.63
C SER A 56 -5.87 -4.60 -5.59
N MET A 57 -6.04 -3.93 -6.73
CA MET A 57 -6.84 -2.72 -6.85
C MET A 57 -8.30 -2.97 -6.44
N ASN A 58 -8.91 -4.06 -6.90
CA ASN A 58 -10.27 -4.41 -6.53
C ASN A 58 -10.40 -4.57 -5.01
N ARG A 59 -9.54 -5.39 -4.39
CA ARG A 59 -9.52 -5.58 -2.93
C ARG A 59 -9.30 -4.29 -2.16
N PHE A 60 -8.41 -3.42 -2.64
CA PHE A 60 -8.18 -2.11 -2.03
C PHE A 60 -9.46 -1.27 -2.05
N THR A 61 -10.12 -1.17 -3.20
CA THR A 61 -11.34 -0.36 -3.34
C THR A 61 -12.53 -0.91 -2.54
N THR A 62 -12.64 -2.23 -2.37
CA THR A 62 -13.77 -2.85 -1.68
C THR A 62 -13.57 -3.02 -0.18
N HIS A 63 -12.32 -3.17 0.30
CA HIS A 63 -12.05 -3.51 1.70
C HIS A 63 -11.24 -2.44 2.45
N VAL A 64 -10.30 -1.77 1.79
CA VAL A 64 -9.39 -0.82 2.45
C VAL A 64 -9.95 0.61 2.38
N MET A 65 -10.21 1.09 1.17
CA MET A 65 -10.64 2.47 0.91
C MET A 65 -11.87 2.91 1.72
N PRO A 66 -12.92 2.07 1.92
CA PRO A 66 -14.07 2.45 2.73
C PRO A 66 -13.75 2.69 4.21
N ALA A 67 -12.71 2.04 4.75
CA ALA A 67 -12.33 2.10 6.16
C ALA A 67 -11.34 3.23 6.50
N VAL A 68 -10.78 3.88 5.47
CA VAL A 68 -9.75 4.92 5.60
C VAL A 68 -10.09 6.21 4.83
N ARG A 69 -11.30 6.29 4.28
CA ARG A 69 -11.87 7.47 3.63
C ARG A 69 -12.20 8.55 4.65
#